data_AF-A0AAN8G9L9-F1
#
_entry.id   AF-A0AAN8G9L9-F1
#
_cell.length_a   1.000
_cell.length_b   1.000
_cell.length_c   1.000
_cell.angle_alpha   90.00
_cell.angle_beta   90.00
_cell.angle_gamma   90.00
#
_symmetry.space_group_name_H-M   'P 1'
#
loop_
_entity.id
_entity.type
_entity.pdbx_description
1 polymer ?
#
loop_
_entity_poly.entity_id
_entity_poly.type
_entity_poly.pdbx_seq_one_letter_code
_entity_poly.pdbx_strand_id
1 'polypeptide(L)' 'NPQLIEAAIHLCPKTCGYCCLTPAYSCKDKPQPRVPCASVTPSMCQSTEWKAILESDCPKTCGLCDSGLS' A
#
# COMPACT_ATOMS: atom_id res chain seq x y z
N ASN A 1 -0.63 -11.50 24.92
CA ASN A 1 -2.08 -11.78 24.92
C ASN A 1 -2.52 -11.96 23.47
N PRO A 2 -2.79 -13.19 22.99
CA PRO A 2 -3.10 -13.47 21.58
C PRO A 2 -4.32 -12.71 21.05
N GLN A 3 -5.36 -12.53 21.88
CA GLN A 3 -6.59 -11.83 21.47
C GLN A 3 -6.34 -10.34 21.15
N LEU A 4 -5.42 -9.70 21.88
CA LEU A 4 -5.04 -8.30 21.62
C LEU A 4 -4.34 -8.15 20.26
N ILE A 5 -3.52 -9.14 19.88
CA ILE A 5 -2.82 -9.14 18.59
C ILE A 5 -3.85 -9.30 17.46
N GLU A 6 -4.79 -10.23 17.59
CA GLU A 6 -5.86 -10.43 16.62
C GLU A 6 -6.73 -9.17 16.44
N ALA A 7 -7.15 -8.55 17.55
CA ALA A 7 -7.87 -7.28 17.51
C ALA A 7 -7.05 -6.18 16.82
N ALA A 8 -5.74 -6.11 17.06
CA ALA A 8 -4.87 -5.11 16.44
C ALA A 8 -4.71 -5.32 14.92
N ILE A 9 -4.69 -6.57 14.45
CA ILE A 9 -4.67 -6.92 13.03
C ILE A 9 -5.97 -6.49 12.33
N HIS A 10 -7.12 -6.67 12.99
CA HIS A 10 -8.43 -6.40 12.37
C HIS A 10 -8.93 -4.96 12.52
N LEU A 11 -8.70 -4.31 13.66
CA LEU A 11 -9.28 -3.00 13.98
C LEU A 11 -8.37 -1.82 13.63
N CYS A 12 -7.06 -2.00 13.79
CA CYS A 12 -6.09 -0.92 13.65
C CYS A 12 -4.80 -1.34 12.90
N PRO A 13 -4.87 -2.15 11.83
CA PRO A 13 -3.67 -2.74 11.22
C PRO A 13 -2.59 -1.72 10.87
N LYS A 14 -2.94 -0.55 10.31
CA LYS A 14 -1.95 0.52 10.05
C LYS A 14 -1.35 1.09 11.34
N THR A 15 -2.20 1.55 12.25
CA THR A 15 -1.78 2.23 13.50
C THR A 15 -1.00 1.31 14.43
N CYS A 16 -1.34 0.02 14.42
CA CYS A 16 -0.78 -0.99 15.29
C CYS A 16 0.40 -1.76 14.65
N GLY A 17 0.84 -1.38 13.44
CA GLY A 17 2.02 -1.95 12.77
C GLY A 17 1.78 -3.33 12.12
N TYR A 18 0.53 -3.72 11.94
CA TYR A 18 0.11 -5.00 11.34
C TYR A 18 -0.42 -4.87 9.92
N CYS A 19 -0.23 -3.73 9.25
CA CYS A 19 -0.73 -3.49 7.89
C CYS A 19 -0.35 -4.62 6.93
N CYS A 20 0.93 -5.02 6.91
CA CYS A 20 1.46 -6.06 6.03
C CYS A 20 0.84 -7.45 6.24
N LEU A 21 0.11 -7.68 7.35
CA LEU A 21 -0.56 -8.95 7.65
C LEU A 21 -1.98 -9.02 7.11
N THR A 22 -2.55 -7.91 6.67
CA THR A 22 -3.90 -7.89 6.08
C THR A 22 -3.83 -7.82 4.56
N PRO A 23 -4.74 -8.49 3.83
CA PRO A 23 -4.76 -8.44 2.36
C PRO A 23 -4.81 -7.00 1.82
N ALA A 24 -5.60 -6.12 2.46
CA ALA A 24 -5.77 -4.72 2.06
C ALA A 24 -4.47 -3.89 2.08
N TYR A 25 -3.44 -4.29 2.85
CA TYR A 25 -2.16 -3.57 2.86
C TYR A 25 -0.96 -4.46 2.50
N SER A 26 -1.19 -5.66 1.99
CA SER A 26 -0.14 -6.60 1.56
C SER A 26 0.01 -6.66 0.03
N CYS A 27 -0.19 -5.51 -0.63
CA CYS A 27 -0.08 -5.42 -2.08
C CYS A 27 1.38 -5.45 -2.57
N LYS A 28 1.56 -5.64 -3.88
CA LYS A 28 2.87 -5.62 -4.56
C LYS A 28 2.83 -4.66 -5.73
N ASP A 29 3.99 -4.10 -6.04
CA ASP A 29 4.18 -3.36 -7.29
C ASP A 29 4.08 -4.32 -8.49
N LYS A 30 3.62 -3.81 -9.63
CA LYS A 30 3.58 -4.59 -10.86
C LYS A 30 5.00 -4.96 -11.29
N PRO A 31 5.20 -6.14 -11.89
CA PRO A 31 6.50 -6.56 -12.41
C PRO A 31 6.97 -5.71 -13.60
N GLN A 32 6.02 -5.19 -14.39
CA GLN A 32 6.26 -4.30 -15.54
C GLN A 32 5.35 -3.07 -15.43
N PRO A 33 5.71 -2.12 -14.55
CA PRO A 33 4.96 -0.89 -14.38
C PRO A 33 5.22 0.07 -15.56
N ARG A 34 4.28 0.98 -15.82
CA ARG A 34 4.44 2.03 -16.85
C ARG A 34 5.63 2.95 -16.57
N VAL A 35 5.92 3.16 -15.28
CA VAL A 35 7.11 3.85 -14.80
C VAL A 35 7.86 2.95 -13.80
N PRO A 36 9.20 2.88 -13.84
CA PRO A 36 9.94 2.06 -12.90
C PRO A 36 9.66 2.52 -11.46
N CYS A 37 9.08 1.64 -10.62
CA CYS A 37 8.74 2.01 -9.25
C CYS A 37 9.96 2.47 -8.44
N ALA A 38 11.17 1.99 -8.78
CA ALA A 38 12.42 2.45 -8.18
C ALA A 38 12.77 3.93 -8.46
N SER A 39 12.15 4.54 -9.47
CA SER A 39 12.34 5.96 -9.83
C SER A 39 11.25 6.89 -9.25
N VAL A 40 10.19 6.31 -8.67
CA VAL A 40 9.06 7.06 -8.14
C VAL A 40 9.48 7.77 -6.86
N THR A 41 9.21 9.07 -6.81
CA THR A 41 9.48 9.89 -5.62
C THR A 41 8.23 10.05 -4.75
N PRO A 42 8.39 10.41 -3.46
CA PRO A 42 7.25 10.69 -2.60
C PRO A 42 6.32 11.80 -3.14
N SER A 43 6.88 12.81 -3.82
CA SER A 43 6.08 13.87 -4.43
C SER A 43 5.21 13.38 -5.59
N MET A 44 5.69 12.40 -6.37
CA MET A 44 4.88 11.78 -7.42
C MET A 44 3.71 10.99 -6.83
N CYS A 45 3.91 10.29 -5.70
CA CYS A 45 2.83 9.57 -5.02
C CYS A 45 1.71 10.49 -4.50
N GLN A 46 2.02 11.77 -4.23
CA GLN A 46 1.04 12.78 -3.79
C GLN A 46 0.46 13.61 -4.94
N SER A 47 1.00 13.48 -6.15
CA SER A 47 0.53 14.24 -7.32
C SER A 47 -0.80 13.67 -7.82
N THR A 48 -1.75 14.56 -8.09
CA THR A 48 -3.06 14.22 -8.67
C THR A 48 -2.93 13.59 -10.06
N GLU A 49 -1.94 13.99 -10.83
CA GLU A 49 -1.66 13.51 -12.18
C GLU A 49 -1.14 12.06 -12.15
N TRP A 50 -0.30 11.73 -11.17
CA TRP A 50 0.37 10.44 -11.06
C TRP A 50 -0.38 9.43 -10.19
N LYS A 51 -1.24 9.88 -9.28
CA LYS A 51 -1.90 9.04 -8.29
C LYS A 51 -2.56 7.80 -8.89
N ALA A 52 -3.42 7.96 -9.90
CA ALA A 52 -4.11 6.83 -10.52
C ALA A 52 -3.15 5.84 -11.22
N ILE A 53 -2.03 6.33 -11.75
CA ILE A 53 -1.01 5.49 -12.39
C ILE A 53 -0.28 4.67 -11.32
N LEU A 54 0.20 5.35 -10.28
CA LEU A 54 1.04 4.77 -9.24
C LEU A 54 0.26 3.89 -8.27
N GLU A 55 -1.01 4.18 -8.03
CA GLU A 55 -1.93 3.31 -7.28
C GLU A 55 -2.13 1.96 -7.99
N SER A 56 -2.17 1.95 -9.32
CA SER A 56 -2.29 0.71 -10.08
C SER A 56 -0.95 -0.02 -10.24
N ASP A 57 0.14 0.71 -10.45
CA ASP A 57 1.41 0.12 -10.89
C ASP A 57 2.44 -0.02 -9.78
N CYS A 58 2.48 0.94 -8.86
CA CYS A 58 3.44 1.02 -7.76
C CYS A 58 2.75 1.22 -6.39
N PRO A 59 1.64 0.51 -6.06
CA PRO A 59 0.89 0.78 -4.84
C PRO A 59 1.69 0.46 -3.58
N LYS A 60 2.62 -0.50 -3.61
CA LYS A 60 3.47 -0.79 -2.47
C LYS A 60 4.49 0.34 -2.29
N THR A 61 5.14 0.77 -3.36
CA THR A 61 6.11 1.87 -3.33
C THR A 61 5.47 3.17 -2.83
N CYS A 62 4.22 3.48 -3.23
CA CYS A 62 3.51 4.68 -2.80
C CYS A 62 2.70 4.53 -1.51
N GLY A 63 2.62 3.33 -0.91
CA GLY A 63 1.78 3.07 0.26
C GLY A 63 0.27 3.17 -0.01
N LEU A 64 -0.14 2.94 -1.26
CA LEU A 64 -1.51 3.07 -1.77
C LEU A 64 -2.24 1.71 -1.89
N CYS A 65 -1.77 0.67 -1.19
CA CYS A 65 -2.39 -0.65 -1.20
C CYS A 65 -3.88 -0.67 -0.80
N ASP A 66 -4.32 0.32 -0.01
CA ASP A 66 -5.70 0.46 0.49
C ASP A 66 -6.68 1.07 -0.51
N SER A 67 -6.16 1.70 -1.58
CA SER A 67 -6.95 2.62 -2.39
C SER A 67 -7.63 1.97 -3.60
N GLY A 68 -7.25 0.74 -3.99
CA GLY A 68 -7.87 0.06 -5.12
C GLY A 68 -7.57 -1.43 -5.20
N LEU A 69 -8.62 -2.25 -4.97
CA LEU A 69 -8.72 -3.70 -5.19
C LEU A 69 -7.81 -4.57 -4.30
N SER A 70 -8.33 -4.92 -3.13
CA SER A 70 -8.02 -6.17 -2.43
C SER A 70 -8.48 -7.39 -3.23
#